data_AF-X0BA04-F1
#
_entry.id   AF-X0BA04-F1
#
_cell.length_a   1.000
_cell.length_b   1.000
_cell.length_c   1.000
_cell.angle_alpha   90.00
_cell.angle_beta   90.00
_cell.angle_gamma   90.00
#
_symmetry.space_group_name_H-M   'P 1'
#
loop_
_entity.id
_entity.type
_entity.pdbx_description
1 polymer ?
#
loop_
_entity_poly.entity_id
_entity_poly.type
_entity_poly.pdbx_seq_one_letter_code
_entity_poly.pdbx_strand_id
1 'polypeptide(L)'
;MPAKPNPTLPSNGGASELPEPSQGAALKHIALGFGIQNYTCADTDTTPTSVGALAVLYDVTHLYPGQSHSSLTQAEWASLPGEVLNTLKVPLNLNENGIGASPIKPFPKKQDLKVRSLSKKISYLGHHYFNSVGVPTFDLDKACQLLIAKKIDGIKAPGSSPSGPDGTGAVDWLFLGDAGGSHGISFVYRVLTASGASHGCKTKGVDSTSYAAMYWFYN
;
A
#
# COMPACT_ATOMS: atom_id res chain seq x y z
N MET A 1 21.59 24.78 11.04
CA MET A 1 21.20 23.38 10.78
C MET A 1 20.81 23.28 9.31
N PRO A 2 21.23 22.25 8.56
CA PRO A 2 20.77 22.08 7.19
C PRO A 2 19.24 21.97 7.16
N ALA A 3 18.60 22.57 6.15
CA ALA A 3 17.16 22.49 5.98
C ALA A 3 16.74 21.02 5.77
N LYS A 4 15.60 20.62 6.35
CA LYS A 4 15.07 19.27 6.13
C LYS A 4 14.71 19.10 4.65
N PRO A 5 15.08 17.99 4.01
CA PRO A 5 14.72 17.76 2.62
C PRO A 5 13.21 17.63 2.49
N ASN A 6 12.65 18.14 1.39
CA ASN A 6 11.27 17.86 1.04
C ASN A 6 11.17 16.40 0.58
N PRO A 7 10.21 15.61 1.10
CA PRO A 7 10.02 14.26 0.60
C PRO A 7 9.65 14.23 -0.88
N THR A 8 10.29 13.34 -1.63
CA THR A 8 10.07 13.13 -3.07
C THR A 8 9.72 11.69 -3.33
N LEU A 9 8.90 11.43 -4.35
CA LEU A 9 8.60 10.06 -4.76
C LEU A 9 9.91 9.31 -5.08
N PRO A 10 10.00 8.01 -4.76
CA PRO A 10 11.13 7.20 -5.17
C PRO A 10 11.08 6.98 -6.69
N SER A 11 12.25 6.90 -7.33
CA SER A 11 12.36 6.46 -8.72
C SER A 11 12.08 4.95 -8.81
N ASN A 12 11.30 4.56 -9.82
CA ASN A 12 11.09 3.17 -10.22
C ASN A 12 12.39 2.57 -10.80
N GLY A 13 13.11 3.35 -11.62
CA GLY A 13 14.34 2.90 -12.28
C GLY A 13 14.09 1.88 -13.41
N GLY A 14 12.83 1.68 -13.80
CA GLY A 14 12.41 0.86 -14.93
C GLY A 14 12.32 1.64 -16.25
N ALA A 15 11.51 1.13 -17.18
CA ALA A 15 11.31 1.76 -18.50
C ALA A 15 10.46 3.03 -18.47
N SER A 16 9.74 3.29 -17.37
CA SER A 16 8.82 4.41 -17.20
C SER A 16 8.74 4.82 -15.73
N GLU A 17 8.37 6.06 -15.47
CA GLU A 17 8.11 6.61 -14.14
C GLU A 17 6.66 7.09 -14.04
N LEU A 18 6.12 7.13 -12.81
CA LEU A 18 4.83 7.78 -12.57
C LEU A 18 4.98 9.30 -12.74
N PRO A 19 3.91 10.02 -13.13
CA PRO A 19 3.97 11.47 -13.20
C PRO A 19 4.26 12.07 -11.82
N GLU A 20 5.14 13.08 -11.80
CA GLU A 20 5.45 13.84 -10.59
C GLU A 20 4.18 14.45 -9.98
N PRO A 21 4.15 14.67 -8.65
CA PRO A 21 3.05 15.36 -8.00
C PRO A 21 2.77 16.72 -8.65
N SER A 22 1.49 17.04 -8.84
CA SER A 22 1.08 18.30 -9.47
C SER A 22 1.69 19.52 -8.76
N GLN A 23 2.05 20.54 -9.54
CA GLN A 23 2.69 21.73 -9.00
C GLN A 23 1.79 22.41 -7.95
N GLY A 24 2.34 22.64 -6.76
CA GLY A 24 1.62 23.24 -5.63
C GLY A 24 0.84 22.25 -4.76
N ALA A 25 0.81 20.97 -5.11
CA ALA A 25 0.27 19.94 -4.23
C ALA A 25 1.13 19.80 -2.96
N ALA A 26 0.47 19.71 -1.82
CA ALA A 26 1.10 19.54 -0.52
C ALA A 26 0.98 18.09 -0.07
N LEU A 27 2.12 17.46 0.21
CA LEU A 27 2.17 16.14 0.84
C LEU A 27 1.50 16.21 2.22
N LYS A 28 0.52 15.35 2.45
CA LYS A 28 -0.23 15.27 3.71
C LYS A 28 0.28 14.15 4.59
N HIS A 29 0.40 12.94 4.02
CA HIS A 29 0.86 11.75 4.73
C HIS A 29 1.67 10.86 3.80
N ILE A 30 2.64 10.16 4.37
CA ILE A 30 3.18 8.94 3.79
C ILE A 30 2.76 7.78 4.69
N ALA A 31 2.08 6.78 4.14
CA ALA A 31 1.63 5.61 4.88
C ALA A 31 2.26 4.33 4.36
N LEU A 32 2.60 3.43 5.27
CA LEU A 32 2.82 2.03 4.93
C LEU A 32 1.45 1.33 4.98
N GLY A 33 1.01 0.77 3.85
CA GLY A 33 -0.13 -0.13 3.82
C GLY A 33 0.34 -1.58 3.88
N PHE A 34 -0.28 -2.39 4.73
CA PHE A 34 0.02 -3.81 4.89
C PHE A 34 -1.29 -4.62 4.93
N GLY A 35 -1.41 -5.61 4.04
CA GLY A 35 -2.69 -6.25 3.77
C GLY A 35 -2.64 -7.37 2.74
N ILE A 36 -3.74 -7.53 1.99
CA ILE A 36 -3.90 -8.50 0.91
C ILE A 36 -4.42 -7.84 -0.37
N GLN A 37 -4.00 -8.38 -1.51
CA GLN A 37 -4.57 -8.12 -2.82
C GLN A 37 -5.41 -9.34 -3.23
N ASN A 38 -6.65 -9.12 -3.65
CA ASN A 38 -7.59 -10.18 -3.99
C ASN A 38 -7.80 -10.27 -5.51
N TYR A 39 -7.93 -11.51 -5.99
CA TYR A 39 -8.11 -11.85 -7.40
C TYR A 39 -9.19 -12.91 -7.59
N THR A 40 -9.72 -12.98 -8.81
CA THR A 40 -10.56 -14.07 -9.27
C THR A 40 -10.03 -14.66 -10.58
N CYS A 41 -10.21 -15.96 -10.72
CA CYS A 41 -9.87 -16.74 -11.89
C CYS A 41 -11.13 -17.31 -12.51
N ALA A 42 -11.38 -16.98 -13.79
CA ALA A 42 -12.55 -17.46 -14.51
C ALA A 42 -12.45 -18.95 -14.82
N ASP A 43 -11.23 -19.41 -15.15
CA ASP A 43 -10.88 -20.81 -15.40
C ASP A 43 -9.36 -21.03 -15.18
N THR A 44 -8.91 -22.28 -15.30
CA THR A 44 -7.50 -22.66 -15.31
C THR A 44 -6.75 -21.98 -16.46
N ASP A 45 -5.52 -21.55 -16.20
CA ASP A 45 -4.59 -20.85 -17.11
C ASP A 45 -5.13 -19.52 -17.70
N THR A 46 -6.21 -18.98 -17.14
CA THR A 46 -6.71 -17.64 -17.50
C THR A 46 -5.90 -16.53 -16.82
N THR A 47 -6.00 -15.30 -17.35
CA THR A 47 -5.41 -14.13 -16.67
C THR A 47 -6.20 -13.79 -15.40
N PRO A 48 -5.55 -13.74 -14.22
CA PRO A 48 -6.22 -13.34 -12.99
C PRO A 48 -6.79 -11.92 -13.09
N THR A 49 -8.02 -11.74 -12.64
CA THR A 49 -8.65 -10.42 -12.54
C THR A 49 -8.52 -9.90 -11.11
N SER A 50 -7.94 -8.71 -10.92
CA SER A 50 -7.91 -8.07 -9.59
C SER A 50 -9.32 -7.60 -9.22
N VAL A 51 -9.79 -7.98 -8.05
CA VAL A 51 -11.14 -7.63 -7.54
C VAL A 51 -11.09 -6.74 -6.30
N GLY A 52 -9.90 -6.29 -5.91
CA GLY A 52 -9.72 -5.29 -4.86
C GLY A 52 -8.58 -5.62 -3.91
N ALA A 53 -8.39 -4.75 -2.93
CA ALA A 53 -7.38 -4.90 -1.87
C ALA A 53 -7.98 -4.53 -0.52
N LEU A 54 -7.37 -5.06 0.54
CA LEU A 54 -7.63 -4.67 1.93
C LEU A 54 -6.29 -4.42 2.60
N ALA A 55 -6.11 -3.30 3.28
CA ALA A 55 -4.90 -3.03 4.06
C ALA A 55 -5.16 -2.11 5.25
N VAL A 56 -4.38 -2.29 6.31
CA VAL A 56 -4.24 -1.30 7.38
C VAL A 56 -3.14 -0.33 6.98
N LEU A 57 -3.38 0.96 7.19
CA LEU A 57 -2.46 2.04 6.87
C LEU A 57 -1.80 2.56 8.16
N TYR A 58 -0.48 2.74 8.12
CA TYR A 58 0.33 3.21 9.24
C TYR A 58 1.15 4.45 8.82
N ASP A 59 1.14 5.51 9.63
CA ASP A 59 1.81 6.77 9.28
C ASP A 59 3.33 6.67 9.48
N VAL A 60 4.05 6.70 8.36
CA VAL A 60 5.52 6.61 8.28
C VAL A 60 6.14 7.93 7.83
N THR A 61 5.39 9.03 7.78
CA THR A 61 5.88 10.36 7.34
C THR A 61 7.13 10.78 8.11
N HIS A 62 7.14 10.55 9.43
CA HIS A 62 8.26 10.90 10.31
C HIS A 62 9.52 10.04 10.11
N LEU A 63 9.39 8.88 9.45
CA LEU A 63 10.49 7.96 9.15
C LEU A 63 11.18 8.30 7.83
N TYR A 64 10.63 9.20 7.02
CA TYR A 64 11.23 9.59 5.75
C TYR A 64 12.68 10.09 5.96
N PRO A 65 13.63 9.76 5.07
CA PRO A 65 15.03 10.14 5.22
C PRO A 65 15.25 11.64 5.45
N GLY A 66 16.13 11.97 6.39
CA GLY A 66 16.55 13.36 6.68
C GLY A 66 15.55 14.23 7.45
N GLN A 67 14.41 13.70 7.91
CA GLN A 67 13.41 14.48 8.65
C GLN A 67 13.77 14.70 10.14
N SER A 68 14.43 13.73 10.77
CA SER A 68 14.83 13.77 12.18
C SER A 68 15.87 12.71 12.51
N HIS A 69 16.33 12.66 13.76
CA HIS A 69 17.18 11.57 14.27
C HIS A 69 16.47 10.20 14.31
N SER A 70 15.15 10.16 14.16
CA SER A 70 14.37 8.92 14.04
C SER A 70 14.05 8.55 12.58
N SER A 71 14.57 9.30 11.62
CA SER A 71 14.45 8.97 10.19
C SER A 71 15.23 7.72 9.85
N LEU A 72 14.72 6.99 8.87
CA LEU A 72 15.43 5.88 8.25
C LEU A 72 16.48 6.39 7.27
N THR A 73 17.49 5.58 7.01
CA THR A 73 18.33 5.74 5.82
C THR A 73 17.52 5.50 4.55
N GLN A 74 18.03 5.94 3.41
CA GLN A 74 17.36 5.70 2.12
C GLN A 74 17.15 4.20 1.85
N ALA A 75 18.12 3.36 2.21
CA ALA A 75 18.05 1.92 2.01
C ALA A 75 17.00 1.26 2.92
N GLU A 76 16.96 1.64 4.19
CA GLU A 76 15.94 1.16 5.14
C GLU A 76 14.54 1.62 4.73
N TRP A 77 14.38 2.87 4.31
CA TRP A 77 13.12 3.40 3.78
C TRP A 77 12.62 2.60 2.58
N ALA A 78 13.49 2.33 1.60
CA ALA A 78 13.14 1.54 0.42
C ALA A 78 12.81 0.07 0.77
N SER A 79 13.40 -0.46 1.83
CA SER A 79 13.23 -1.87 2.25
C SER A 79 12.06 -2.09 3.21
N LEU A 80 11.51 -1.02 3.81
CA LEU A 80 10.49 -1.11 4.87
C LEU A 80 9.25 -1.95 4.49
N PRO A 81 8.66 -1.83 3.28
CA PRO A 81 7.55 -2.68 2.87
C PRO A 81 7.91 -4.17 2.85
N GLY A 82 9.08 -4.50 2.30
CA GLY A 82 9.60 -5.87 2.27
C GLY A 82 9.91 -6.43 3.66
N GLU A 83 10.49 -5.62 4.55
CA GLU A 83 10.74 -6.02 5.95
C GLU A 83 9.43 -6.35 6.66
N VAL A 84 8.45 -5.45 6.61
CA VAL A 84 7.16 -5.65 7.29
C VAL A 84 6.44 -6.87 6.75
N LEU A 85 6.38 -7.03 5.44
CA LEU A 85 5.73 -8.16 4.79
C LEU A 85 6.34 -9.50 5.21
N ASN A 86 7.67 -9.60 5.29
CA ASN A 86 8.36 -10.86 5.55
C ASN A 86 8.53 -11.18 7.05
N THR A 87 8.34 -10.21 7.94
CA THR A 87 8.61 -10.39 9.38
C THR A 87 7.35 -10.35 10.26
N LEU A 88 6.25 -9.79 9.76
CA LEU A 88 5.01 -9.59 10.52
C LEU A 88 3.84 -10.35 9.91
N LYS A 89 2.81 -10.58 10.73
CA LYS A 89 1.54 -11.15 10.27
C LYS A 89 0.66 -10.06 9.67
N VAL A 90 -0.01 -10.37 8.56
CA VAL A 90 -0.98 -9.48 7.92
C VAL A 90 -2.03 -9.03 8.95
N PRO A 91 -2.28 -7.72 9.12
CA PRO A 91 -3.14 -7.18 10.17
C PRO A 91 -4.62 -7.21 9.76
N LEU A 92 -5.11 -8.37 9.33
CA LEU A 92 -6.50 -8.60 8.91
C LEU A 92 -7.08 -9.82 9.63
N ASN A 93 -8.39 -9.84 9.81
CA ASN A 93 -9.13 -11.04 10.21
C ASN A 93 -9.28 -11.94 8.97
N LEU A 94 -8.23 -12.70 8.66
CA LEU A 94 -8.19 -13.61 7.51
C LEU A 94 -9.24 -14.74 7.65
N ASN A 95 -9.70 -15.25 6.52
CA ASN A 95 -10.58 -16.42 6.49
C ASN A 95 -9.84 -17.67 6.99
N GLU A 96 -10.58 -18.68 7.48
CA GLU A 96 -9.99 -19.91 8.05
C GLU A 96 -9.10 -20.67 7.06
N ASN A 97 -9.43 -20.62 5.77
CA ASN A 97 -8.65 -21.22 4.69
C ASN A 97 -7.44 -20.36 4.25
N GLY A 98 -7.23 -19.19 4.86
CA GLY A 98 -6.15 -18.26 4.54
C GLY A 98 -6.36 -17.42 3.27
N ILE A 99 -7.44 -17.65 2.50
CA ILE A 99 -7.73 -16.91 1.27
C ILE A 99 -8.74 -15.79 1.57
N GLY A 100 -8.31 -14.55 1.42
CA GLY A 100 -9.15 -13.38 1.69
C GLY A 100 -9.28 -13.07 3.19
N ALA A 101 -10.15 -12.13 3.50
CA ALA A 101 -10.49 -11.72 4.85
C ALA A 101 -12.01 -11.77 5.08
N SER A 102 -12.42 -11.67 6.34
CA SER A 102 -13.83 -11.66 6.74
C SER A 102 -14.61 -10.58 5.95
N PRO A 103 -15.73 -10.93 5.30
CA PRO A 103 -16.52 -9.97 4.52
C PRO A 103 -17.29 -8.96 5.38
N ILE A 104 -17.43 -9.23 6.69
CA ILE A 104 -18.20 -8.40 7.62
C ILE A 104 -17.27 -7.60 8.54
N LYS A 105 -16.16 -8.21 8.97
CA LYS A 105 -15.22 -7.57 9.90
C LYS A 105 -13.77 -7.85 9.47
N PRO A 106 -13.31 -7.30 8.33
CA PRO A 106 -11.97 -7.59 7.81
C PRO A 106 -10.86 -7.01 8.68
N PHE A 107 -11.11 -5.88 9.37
CA PHE A 107 -10.10 -5.20 10.17
C PHE A 107 -10.16 -5.59 11.66
N PRO A 108 -9.02 -5.89 12.29
CA PRO A 108 -8.94 -6.08 13.73
C PRO A 108 -9.07 -4.74 14.46
N LYS A 109 -8.91 -4.75 15.79
CA LYS A 109 -8.86 -3.51 16.57
C LYS A 109 -7.70 -2.63 16.09
N LYS A 110 -7.96 -1.33 15.93
CA LYS A 110 -6.95 -0.31 15.59
C LYS A 110 -5.78 -0.39 16.57
N GLN A 111 -4.58 -0.58 16.06
CA GLN A 111 -3.36 -0.72 16.85
C GLN A 111 -2.16 -0.23 16.07
N ASP A 112 -1.17 0.33 16.77
CA ASP A 112 0.10 0.73 16.18
C ASP A 112 0.93 -0.50 15.78
N LEU A 113 1.71 -0.36 14.71
CA LEU A 113 2.58 -1.43 14.20
C LEU A 113 3.92 -1.42 14.95
N LYS A 114 4.34 -2.58 15.47
CA LYS A 114 5.69 -2.76 16.02
C LYS A 114 6.55 -3.50 15.01
N VAL A 115 7.49 -2.77 14.41
CA VAL A 115 8.56 -3.33 13.58
C VAL A 115 9.81 -3.50 14.45
N ARG A 116 10.53 -4.62 14.31
CA ARG A 116 11.67 -4.94 15.20
C ARG A 116 12.85 -3.99 14.99
N SER A 117 13.12 -3.61 13.74
CA SER A 117 14.18 -2.65 13.38
C SER A 117 13.93 -1.25 13.95
N LEU A 118 12.68 -0.92 14.28
CA LEU A 118 12.29 0.41 14.76
C LEU A 118 12.20 0.48 16.28
N SER A 119 12.81 1.52 16.85
CA SER A 119 12.72 1.79 18.29
C SER A 119 11.28 2.16 18.70
N LYS A 120 10.61 3.00 17.91
CA LYS A 120 9.22 3.43 18.10
C LYS A 120 8.23 2.58 17.30
N LYS A 121 6.99 2.53 17.75
CA LYS A 121 5.88 1.96 16.97
C LYS A 121 5.47 2.95 15.87
N ILE A 122 4.97 2.42 14.76
CA ILE A 122 4.39 3.21 13.68
C ILE A 122 2.90 3.39 13.99
N SER A 123 2.44 4.64 14.03
CA SER A 123 1.07 4.95 14.42
C SER A 123 0.05 4.44 13.40
N TYR A 124 -1.05 3.88 13.88
CA TYR A 124 -2.21 3.59 13.03
C TYR A 124 -2.71 4.89 12.37
N LEU A 125 -3.00 4.83 11.07
CA LEU A 125 -3.52 5.97 10.28
C LEU A 125 -4.94 5.72 9.75
N GLY A 126 -5.24 4.50 9.31
CA GLY A 126 -6.51 4.24 8.64
C GLY A 126 -6.59 2.88 7.96
N HIS A 127 -7.49 2.78 6.97
CA HIS A 127 -7.71 1.57 6.18
C HIS A 127 -7.78 1.87 4.69
N HIS A 128 -7.33 0.91 3.89
CA HIS A 128 -7.59 0.84 2.46
C HIS A 128 -8.52 -0.35 2.17
N TYR A 129 -9.58 -0.12 1.40
CA TYR A 129 -10.55 -1.14 1.00
C TYR A 129 -11.23 -0.76 -0.31
N PHE A 130 -11.96 -1.67 -0.92
CA PHE A 130 -12.86 -1.37 -2.03
C PHE A 130 -14.29 -1.29 -1.48
N ASN A 131 -15.00 -0.20 -1.77
CA ASN A 131 -16.37 -0.03 -1.29
C ASN A 131 -17.36 -0.98 -2.02
N SER A 132 -18.64 -0.92 -1.67
CA SER A 132 -19.68 -1.83 -2.21
C SER A 132 -19.85 -1.80 -3.72
N VAL A 133 -19.37 -0.75 -4.40
CA VAL A 133 -19.40 -0.61 -5.87
C VAL A 133 -18.03 -0.83 -6.51
N GLY A 134 -17.05 -1.34 -5.75
CA GLY A 134 -15.73 -1.70 -6.27
C GLY A 134 -14.78 -0.52 -6.46
N VAL A 135 -14.99 0.59 -5.74
CA VAL A 135 -14.13 1.77 -5.84
C VAL A 135 -13.06 1.75 -4.73
N PRO A 136 -11.76 1.85 -5.06
CA PRO A 136 -10.70 1.88 -4.07
C PRO A 136 -10.88 3.10 -3.17
N THR A 137 -10.87 2.87 -1.87
CA THR A 137 -11.14 3.87 -0.85
C THR A 137 -10.01 3.85 0.18
N PHE A 138 -9.52 5.02 0.54
CA PHE A 138 -8.56 5.23 1.61
C PHE A 138 -9.22 6.08 2.68
N ASP A 139 -9.59 5.43 3.78
CA ASP A 139 -10.18 6.08 4.95
C ASP A 139 -9.06 6.31 5.98
N LEU A 140 -8.51 7.52 5.99
CA LEU A 140 -7.50 7.95 6.96
C LEU A 140 -8.21 8.49 8.20
N ASP A 141 -8.99 7.63 8.85
CA ASP A 141 -9.92 8.02 9.91
C ASP A 141 -9.22 8.73 11.09
N LYS A 142 -7.93 8.41 11.35
CA LYS A 142 -7.15 9.06 12.40
C LYS A 142 -6.92 10.55 12.12
N ALA A 143 -6.94 10.93 10.84
CA ALA A 143 -6.76 12.29 10.34
C ALA A 143 -8.08 12.94 9.87
N CYS A 144 -9.23 12.25 10.00
CA CYS A 144 -10.52 12.68 9.44
C CYS A 144 -10.45 13.00 7.94
N GLN A 145 -9.71 12.20 7.18
CA GLN A 145 -9.52 12.36 5.75
C GLN A 145 -9.98 11.12 4.98
N LEU A 146 -10.49 11.33 3.78
CA LEU A 146 -11.03 10.28 2.92
C LEU A 146 -10.60 10.53 1.48
N LEU A 147 -10.13 9.48 0.80
CA LEU A 147 -9.96 9.47 -0.64
C LEU A 147 -10.78 8.33 -1.23
N ILE A 148 -11.81 8.68 -1.99
CA ILE A 148 -12.53 7.76 -2.88
C ILE A 148 -11.84 7.87 -4.22
N ALA A 149 -11.11 6.83 -4.60
CA ALA A 149 -10.10 6.91 -5.63
C ALA A 149 -10.53 6.26 -6.96
N LYS A 150 -9.96 6.74 -8.07
CA LYS A 150 -9.93 6.06 -9.36
C LYS A 150 -8.49 5.97 -9.85
N LYS A 151 -8.19 4.95 -10.65
CA LYS A 151 -6.89 4.84 -11.30
C LYS A 151 -6.74 5.96 -12.34
N ILE A 152 -5.65 6.71 -12.24
CA ILE A 152 -5.23 7.71 -13.23
C ILE A 152 -4.11 7.14 -14.08
N ASP A 153 -3.11 6.53 -13.44
CA ASP A 153 -1.96 5.92 -14.13
C ASP A 153 -1.43 4.70 -13.38
N GLY A 154 -0.58 3.91 -14.01
CA GLY A 154 0.15 2.82 -13.37
C GLY A 154 1.24 2.22 -14.23
N ILE A 155 2.34 1.85 -13.57
CA ILE A 155 3.52 1.25 -14.18
C ILE A 155 3.89 -0.04 -13.44
N LYS A 156 4.66 -0.92 -14.10
CA LYS A 156 5.18 -2.11 -13.43
C LYS A 156 6.06 -1.74 -12.25
N ALA A 157 5.93 -2.49 -11.16
CA ALA A 157 6.87 -2.40 -10.06
C ALA A 157 8.29 -2.77 -10.55
N PRO A 158 9.36 -2.21 -9.96
CA PRO A 158 10.71 -2.57 -10.33
C PRO A 158 10.94 -4.08 -10.22
N GLY A 159 11.73 -4.67 -11.12
CA GLY A 159 12.04 -6.12 -11.07
C GLY A 159 12.77 -6.55 -9.79
N SER A 160 13.40 -5.61 -9.10
CA SER A 160 14.04 -5.78 -7.79
C SER A 160 13.08 -5.69 -6.60
N SER A 161 11.78 -5.49 -6.85
CA SER A 161 10.78 -5.38 -5.79
C SER A 161 10.75 -6.67 -4.94
N PRO A 162 10.64 -6.57 -3.60
CA PRO A 162 10.65 -7.74 -2.75
C PRO A 162 9.47 -8.68 -3.06
N SER A 163 9.77 -9.98 -3.13
CA SER A 163 8.74 -11.00 -3.07
C SER A 163 8.19 -11.14 -1.65
N GLY A 164 6.96 -11.62 -1.55
CA GLY A 164 6.36 -11.98 -0.26
C GLY A 164 6.67 -13.42 0.13
N PRO A 165 6.11 -13.87 1.27
CA PRO A 165 6.21 -15.26 1.74
C PRO A 165 5.77 -16.29 0.70
N ASP A 166 4.84 -15.91 -0.18
CA ASP A 166 4.29 -16.78 -1.22
C ASP A 166 5.14 -16.80 -2.52
N GLY A 167 6.25 -16.07 -2.54
CA GLY A 167 7.16 -15.99 -3.69
C GLY A 167 6.60 -15.24 -4.90
N THR A 168 5.48 -14.53 -4.74
CA THR A 168 4.85 -13.75 -5.81
C THR A 168 5.57 -12.42 -6.04
N GLY A 169 5.43 -11.91 -7.27
CA GLY A 169 5.94 -10.58 -7.63
C GLY A 169 5.16 -9.44 -6.98
N ALA A 170 5.69 -8.23 -7.10
CA ALA A 170 5.04 -7.04 -6.57
C ALA A 170 3.91 -6.53 -7.47
N VAL A 171 2.82 -6.05 -6.86
CA VAL A 171 1.76 -5.32 -7.57
C VAL A 171 2.30 -4.03 -8.19
N ASP A 172 1.72 -3.61 -9.32
CA ASP A 172 2.10 -2.40 -10.04
C ASP A 172 2.09 -1.14 -9.15
N TRP A 173 2.97 -0.19 -9.45
CA TRP A 173 2.88 1.15 -8.89
C TRP A 173 1.72 1.89 -9.53
N LEU A 174 0.98 2.67 -8.73
CA LEU A 174 -0.25 3.32 -9.19
C LEU A 174 -0.25 4.79 -8.82
N PHE A 175 -0.81 5.61 -9.71
CA PHE A 175 -1.27 6.94 -9.39
C PHE A 175 -2.81 6.93 -9.38
N LEU A 176 -3.39 7.27 -8.24
CA LEU A 176 -4.83 7.26 -8.01
C LEU A 176 -5.30 8.66 -7.65
N GLY A 177 -6.36 9.15 -8.28
CA GLY A 177 -6.93 10.47 -8.06
C GLY A 177 -8.37 10.38 -7.56
N ASP A 178 -8.93 11.53 -7.16
CA ASP A 178 -10.29 11.62 -6.68
C ASP A 178 -11.32 11.17 -7.73
N ALA A 179 -12.22 10.27 -7.31
CA ALA A 179 -13.38 9.80 -8.05
C ALA A 179 -14.67 10.57 -7.71
N GLY A 180 -14.59 11.51 -6.77
CA GLY A 180 -15.70 12.27 -6.21
C GLY A 180 -16.03 11.82 -4.78
N GLY A 181 -16.34 12.77 -3.90
CA GLY A 181 -16.70 12.51 -2.50
C GLY A 181 -15.50 12.39 -1.55
N SER A 182 -14.30 12.73 -2.00
CA SER A 182 -13.10 12.78 -1.15
C SER A 182 -13.08 14.03 -0.25
N HIS A 183 -12.34 13.94 0.86
CA HIS A 183 -12.18 14.99 1.86
C HIS A 183 -10.74 15.04 2.37
N GLY A 184 -10.09 16.20 2.20
CA GLY A 184 -8.76 16.51 2.73
C GLY A 184 -7.57 15.89 1.98
N ILE A 185 -7.81 14.91 1.11
CA ILE A 185 -6.86 14.28 0.18
C ILE A 185 -7.50 14.27 -1.21
N SER A 186 -6.73 14.58 -2.26
CA SER A 186 -7.20 14.58 -3.66
C SER A 186 -6.56 13.48 -4.51
N PHE A 187 -5.38 12.99 -4.13
CA PHE A 187 -4.73 11.89 -4.83
C PHE A 187 -3.69 11.16 -3.97
N VAL A 188 -3.34 9.95 -4.40
CA VAL A 188 -2.34 9.10 -3.76
C VAL A 188 -1.50 8.36 -4.79
N TYR A 189 -0.20 8.21 -4.49
CA TYR A 189 0.68 7.28 -5.20
C TYR A 189 0.88 6.01 -4.37
N ARG A 190 0.76 4.84 -5.00
CA ARG A 190 1.23 3.55 -4.47
C ARG A 190 2.58 3.25 -5.10
N VAL A 191 3.64 3.21 -4.28
CA VAL A 191 5.04 2.99 -4.69
C VAL A 191 5.73 2.06 -3.69
N LEU A 192 6.95 1.61 -4.00
CA LEU A 192 7.72 0.67 -3.16
C LEU A 192 6.87 -0.55 -2.75
N THR A 193 6.22 -1.15 -3.72
CA THR A 193 5.37 -2.32 -3.56
C THR A 193 6.22 -3.56 -3.31
N ALA A 194 5.82 -4.37 -2.34
CA ALA A 194 6.36 -5.71 -2.07
C ALA A 194 5.22 -6.73 -2.19
N SER A 195 5.40 -7.75 -3.02
CA SER A 195 4.42 -8.82 -3.26
C SER A 195 3.04 -8.34 -3.74
N GLY A 196 2.08 -9.25 -3.72
CA GLY A 196 0.66 -9.01 -3.97
C GLY A 196 0.22 -9.35 -5.38
N ALA A 197 1.11 -9.75 -6.28
CA ALA A 197 0.69 -10.34 -7.55
C ALA A 197 0.03 -11.71 -7.30
N SER A 198 -0.94 -12.06 -8.15
CA SER A 198 -1.63 -13.35 -8.07
C SER A 198 -0.67 -14.54 -8.20
N HIS A 199 -1.03 -15.66 -7.56
CA HIS A 199 -0.35 -16.95 -7.72
C HIS A 199 -0.57 -17.62 -9.08
N GLY A 200 -1.33 -16.96 -9.97
CA GLY A 200 -1.77 -17.48 -11.27
C GLY A 200 -3.04 -18.33 -11.15
N CYS A 201 -3.80 -18.42 -12.24
CA CYS A 201 -5.05 -19.16 -12.27
C CYS A 201 -4.82 -20.65 -12.47
N LYS A 202 -4.32 -21.35 -11.45
CA LYS A 202 -4.15 -22.83 -11.50
C LYS A 202 -5.49 -23.58 -11.49
N THR A 203 -6.52 -22.93 -10.95
CA THR A 203 -7.90 -23.42 -10.92
C THR A 203 -8.86 -22.24 -10.98
N LYS A 204 -10.11 -22.48 -11.36
CA LYS A 204 -11.20 -21.51 -11.21
C LYS A 204 -11.44 -21.22 -9.73
N GLY A 205 -11.55 -19.95 -9.37
CA GLY A 205 -11.85 -19.57 -7.99
C GLY A 205 -11.30 -18.20 -7.58
N VAL A 206 -11.08 -18.05 -6.28
CA VAL A 206 -10.52 -16.85 -5.67
C VAL A 206 -9.05 -17.05 -5.32
N ASP A 207 -8.31 -15.95 -5.32
CA ASP A 207 -6.92 -15.89 -4.93
C ASP A 207 -6.69 -14.64 -4.06
N SER A 208 -5.76 -14.72 -3.12
CA SER A 208 -5.43 -13.64 -2.20
C SER A 208 -3.96 -13.73 -1.84
N THR A 209 -3.25 -12.62 -2.03
CA THR A 209 -1.81 -12.56 -1.81
C THR A 209 -1.47 -11.44 -0.84
N SER A 210 -0.65 -11.74 0.17
CA SER A 210 -0.16 -10.73 1.10
C SER A 210 0.71 -9.68 0.37
N TYR A 211 0.57 -8.42 0.75
CA TYR A 211 1.35 -7.34 0.15
C TYR A 211 1.61 -6.21 1.15
N ALA A 212 2.67 -5.45 0.89
CA ALA A 212 2.93 -4.16 1.52
C ALA A 212 3.30 -3.11 0.48
N ALA A 213 2.98 -1.85 0.73
CA ALA A 213 3.33 -0.75 -0.17
C ALA A 213 3.38 0.60 0.56
N MET A 214 4.07 1.57 -0.01
CA MET A 214 4.07 2.95 0.47
C MET A 214 3.02 3.77 -0.30
N TYR A 215 2.23 4.53 0.44
CA TYR A 215 1.16 5.39 -0.07
C TYR A 215 1.47 6.84 0.24
N TRP A 216 1.58 7.68 -0.78
CA TRP A 216 1.92 9.09 -0.64
C TRP A 216 0.70 9.95 -0.96
N PHE A 217 0.08 10.51 0.07
CA PHE A 217 -1.20 11.23 -0.01
C PHE A 217 -0.99 12.74 -0.13
N TYR A 218 -1.67 13.36 -1.08
CA TYR A 218 -1.61 14.80 -1.36
C TYR A 218 -3.02 15.41 -1.39
N ASN A 219 -3.12 16.72 -1.20
CA ASN A 219 -4.36 17.47 -1.43
C ASN A 219 -4.57 17.87 -2.89
#